data_AF-A0A7J6TLA9-F1
#
_entry.id   AF-A0A7J6TLA9-F1
#
_cell.length_a   1.000
_cell.length_b   1.000
_cell.length_c   1.000
_cell.angle_alpha   90.00
_cell.angle_beta   90.00
_cell.angle_gamma   90.00
#
_symmetry.space_group_name_H-M   'P 1'
#
loop_
_entity.id
_entity.type
_entity.pdbx_description
1 polymer ?
#
loop_
_entity_poly.entity_id
_entity_poly.type
_entity_poly.pdbx_seq_one_letter_code
_entity_poly.pdbx_strand_id
1 'polypeptide(L)'
;RVVGALLTVVTATSAASRVLTGWVADRSRLLPRPGYVIILIITMAAAFTLLSRSTTVRNLFICGPMIGFCFGGMWALCPPLCVDLFGDHHLPLVYSSMRGTLLVGALLISSATMSIFYTPEHLYSRSFSAITVILLVAGLLPWLWIFLKTRTWYSAAF
;
A
#
# COMPACT_ATOMS: atom_id res chain seq x y z
N ARG A 1 12.72 -13.30 -18.95
CA ARG A 1 11.41 -13.99 -19.09
C ARG A 1 10.66 -14.03 -17.75
N VAL A 2 11.27 -14.56 -16.67
CA VAL A 2 10.63 -14.63 -15.33
C VAL A 2 10.22 -13.26 -14.76
N VAL A 3 11.10 -12.26 -14.85
CA VAL A 3 10.82 -10.89 -14.35
C VAL A 3 9.62 -10.26 -15.07
N GLY A 4 9.54 -10.42 -16.39
CA GLY A 4 8.41 -9.91 -17.18
C GLY A 4 7.08 -10.54 -16.76
N ALA A 5 7.05 -11.86 -16.60
CA ALA A 5 5.86 -12.57 -16.13
C ALA A 5 5.42 -12.09 -14.74
N LEU A 6 6.38 -11.89 -13.82
CA LEU A 6 6.08 -11.39 -12.48
C LEU A 6 5.51 -9.97 -12.51
N LEU A 7 6.10 -9.07 -13.30
CA LEU A 7 5.60 -7.72 -13.48
C LEU A 7 4.18 -7.71 -14.03
N THR A 8 3.89 -8.53 -15.05
CA THR A 8 2.54 -8.65 -15.61
C THR A 8 1.53 -9.14 -14.59
N VAL A 9 1.90 -10.13 -13.77
CA VAL A 9 1.00 -10.64 -12.71
C VAL A 9 0.75 -9.58 -11.65
N VAL A 10 1.78 -8.86 -11.21
CA VAL A 10 1.66 -7.76 -10.23
C VAL A 10 0.75 -6.66 -10.77
N THR A 11 0.94 -6.22 -12.01
CA THR A 11 0.12 -5.16 -12.62
C THR A 11 -1.32 -5.61 -12.86
N ALA A 12 -1.54 -6.82 -13.35
CA ALA A 12 -2.87 -7.39 -13.52
C ALA A 12 -3.61 -7.48 -12.18
N THR A 13 -2.93 -7.93 -11.13
CA THR A 13 -3.53 -8.06 -9.79
C THR A 13 -3.83 -6.69 -9.17
N SER A 14 -2.97 -5.70 -9.41
CA SER A 14 -3.20 -4.30 -9.01
C SER A 14 -4.40 -3.68 -9.74
N ALA A 15 -4.57 -3.96 -11.02
CA ALA A 15 -5.75 -3.51 -11.76
C ALA A 15 -7.04 -4.15 -11.22
N ALA A 16 -7.02 -5.48 -11.00
CA ALA A 16 -8.16 -6.20 -10.44
C ALA A 16 -8.52 -5.72 -9.03
N SER A 17 -7.52 -5.47 -8.18
CA SER A 17 -7.77 -5.04 -6.81
C SER A 17 -8.40 -3.67 -6.72
N ARG A 18 -8.07 -2.73 -7.62
CA ARG A 18 -8.73 -1.41 -7.66
C ARG A 18 -10.25 -1.53 -7.77
N VAL A 19 -10.72 -2.43 -8.63
CA VAL A 19 -12.14 -2.67 -8.83
C VAL A 19 -12.74 -3.37 -7.61
N LEU A 20 -12.08 -4.44 -7.14
CA LEU A 20 -12.58 -5.25 -6.03
C LEU A 20 -12.62 -4.49 -4.72
N THR A 21 -11.54 -3.83 -4.30
CA THR A 21 -11.50 -3.13 -3.02
C THR A 21 -12.38 -1.88 -3.04
N GLY A 22 -12.50 -1.19 -4.18
CA GLY A 22 -13.44 -0.09 -4.32
C GLY A 22 -14.88 -0.57 -4.11
N TRP A 23 -15.28 -1.62 -4.83
CA TRP A 23 -16.61 -2.21 -4.70
C TRP A 23 -16.88 -2.75 -3.28
N VAL A 24 -15.93 -3.49 -2.70
CA VAL A 24 -16.08 -4.06 -1.35
C VAL A 24 -16.19 -2.95 -0.31
N ALA A 25 -15.33 -1.93 -0.37
CA ALA A 25 -15.34 -0.85 0.62
C ALA A 25 -16.59 0.02 0.56
N ASP A 26 -17.17 0.20 -0.63
CA ASP A 26 -18.44 0.93 -0.79
C ASP A 26 -19.65 0.10 -0.35
N ARG A 27 -19.60 -1.22 -0.50
CA ARG A 27 -20.70 -2.13 -0.11
C ARG A 27 -20.67 -2.49 1.37
N SER A 28 -19.49 -2.49 1.97
CA SER A 28 -19.30 -2.92 3.36
C SER A 28 -19.82 -1.88 4.34
N ARG A 29 -20.80 -2.25 5.15
CA ARG A 29 -21.28 -1.44 6.29
C ARG A 29 -20.50 -1.69 7.58
N LEU A 30 -19.66 -2.74 7.59
CA LEU A 30 -19.00 -3.23 8.80
C LEU A 30 -17.68 -2.52 9.11
N LEU A 31 -17.01 -1.99 8.09
CA LEU A 31 -15.67 -1.41 8.22
C LEU A 31 -15.62 -0.08 7.46
N PRO A 32 -15.26 1.03 8.12
CA PRO A 32 -15.07 2.29 7.42
C PRO A 32 -13.84 2.20 6.51
N ARG A 33 -13.81 3.02 5.45
CA ARG A 33 -12.73 3.04 4.44
C ARG A 33 -11.30 3.07 5.03
N PRO A 34 -10.98 3.82 6.12
CA PRO A 34 -9.66 3.78 6.73
C PRO A 34 -9.29 2.41 7.31
N GLY A 35 -10.27 1.64 7.79
CA GLY A 35 -10.09 0.28 8.29
C GLY A 35 -9.63 -0.69 7.20
N TYR A 36 -10.18 -0.55 5.98
CA TYR A 36 -9.71 -1.31 4.83
C TYR A 36 -8.26 -0.97 4.47
N VAL A 37 -7.87 0.30 4.53
CA VAL A 37 -6.47 0.71 4.29
C VAL A 37 -5.52 0.07 5.31
N ILE A 38 -5.90 0.00 6.59
CA ILE A 38 -5.11 -0.69 7.62
C ILE A 38 -4.91 -2.17 7.27
N ILE A 39 -5.97 -2.87 6.83
CA ILE A 39 -5.89 -4.27 6.43
C ILE A 39 -4.93 -4.44 5.23
N LEU A 40 -5.00 -3.55 4.24
CA LEU A 40 -4.10 -3.55 3.08
C LEU A 40 -2.63 -3.30 3.49
N ILE A 41 -2.38 -2.43 4.46
CA ILE A 41 -1.02 -2.17 4.97
C ILE A 41 -0.47 -3.38 5.72
N ILE A 42 -1.28 -4.01 6.59
CA ILE A 42 -0.88 -5.19 7.34
C ILE A 42 -0.57 -6.36 6.39
N THR A 43 -1.44 -6.60 5.41
CA THR A 43 -1.24 -7.67 4.42
C THR A 43 -0.02 -7.42 3.55
N MET A 44 0.24 -6.16 3.16
CA MET A 44 1.45 -5.80 2.43
C MET A 44 2.72 -5.95 3.29
N ALA A 45 2.68 -5.54 4.56
CA ALA A 45 3.79 -5.74 5.50
C ALA A 45 4.09 -7.24 5.73
N ALA A 46 3.06 -8.08 5.82
CA ALA A 46 3.23 -9.52 5.91
C ALA A 46 3.92 -10.11 4.66
N ALA A 47 3.55 -9.64 3.46
CA ALA A 47 4.19 -10.05 2.21
C ALA A 47 5.67 -9.65 2.15
N PHE A 48 6.02 -8.43 2.58
CA PHE A 48 7.42 -7.97 2.66
C PHE A 48 8.20 -8.69 3.76
N THR A 49 7.57 -9.06 4.88
CA THR A 49 8.19 -9.89 5.93
C THR A 49 8.50 -11.30 5.42
N LEU A 50 7.62 -11.88 4.60
CA LEU A 50 7.86 -13.18 3.99
C LEU A 50 9.02 -13.11 2.98
N LEU A 51 9.11 -12.03 2.19
CA LEU A 51 10.21 -11.80 1.27
C LEU A 51 11.54 -11.51 1.98
N SER A 52 11.52 -10.85 3.14
CA SER A 52 12.75 -10.60 3.91
C SER A 52 13.35 -11.88 4.48
N ARG A 53 12.51 -12.86 4.86
CA ARG A 53 12.99 -14.15 5.38
C ARG A 53 13.47 -15.11 4.30
N SER A 54 12.88 -15.08 3.11
CA SER A 54 13.24 -16.03 2.04
C SER A 54 12.97 -15.44 0.66
N THR A 55 14.04 -15.04 -0.02
CA THR A 55 14.02 -14.49 -1.38
C THR A 55 14.09 -15.60 -2.43
N THR A 56 13.12 -16.52 -2.42
CA THR A 56 13.00 -17.56 -3.46
C THR A 56 12.05 -17.12 -4.57
N VAL A 57 12.25 -17.65 -5.78
CA VAL A 57 11.37 -17.36 -6.94
C VAL A 57 9.92 -17.72 -6.62
N ARG A 58 9.68 -18.82 -5.89
CA ARG A 58 8.34 -19.21 -5.42
C ARG A 58 7.69 -18.13 -4.56
N ASN A 59 8.42 -17.59 -3.58
CA ASN A 59 7.89 -16.57 -2.70
C ASN A 59 7.63 -15.25 -3.45
N LEU A 60 8.43 -14.94 -4.48
CA LEU A 60 8.17 -13.79 -5.35
C LEU A 60 6.85 -13.92 -6.13
N PHE A 61 6.50 -15.12 -6.61
CA PHE A 61 5.22 -15.36 -7.28
C PHE A 61 4.02 -15.40 -6.32
N ILE A 62 4.23 -15.59 -5.03
CA ILE A 62 3.17 -15.53 -4.01
C ILE A 62 3.01 -14.09 -3.50
N CYS A 63 4.10 -13.47 -3.06
CA CYS A 63 4.10 -12.13 -2.50
C CYS A 63 3.87 -11.05 -3.56
N GLY A 64 4.32 -11.23 -4.80
CA GLY A 64 4.13 -10.28 -5.90
C GLY A 64 2.66 -9.92 -6.13
N PRO A 65 1.78 -10.89 -6.43
CA PRO A 65 0.34 -10.65 -6.53
C PRO A 65 -0.26 -10.02 -5.27
N MET A 66 0.15 -10.46 -4.07
CA MET A 66 -0.35 -9.86 -2.82
C MET A 66 0.02 -8.38 -2.70
N ILE A 67 1.27 -8.02 -3.00
CA ILE A 67 1.75 -6.62 -2.99
C ILE A 67 1.02 -5.83 -4.08
N GLY A 68 0.86 -6.40 -5.28
CA GLY A 68 0.09 -5.80 -6.37
C GLY A 68 -1.35 -5.52 -5.96
N PHE A 69 -2.00 -6.48 -5.30
CA PHE A 69 -3.35 -6.34 -4.78
C PHE A 69 -3.44 -5.18 -3.78
N CYS A 70 -2.55 -5.16 -2.78
CA CYS A 70 -2.55 -4.12 -1.75
C CYS A 70 -2.30 -2.73 -2.35
N PHE A 71 -1.34 -2.63 -3.28
CA PHE A 71 -1.03 -1.40 -3.97
C PHE A 71 -2.24 -0.87 -4.76
N GLY A 72 -2.86 -1.71 -5.60
CA GLY A 72 -4.04 -1.31 -6.34
C GLY A 72 -5.20 -0.93 -5.42
N GLY A 73 -5.38 -1.64 -4.30
CA GLY A 73 -6.45 -1.35 -3.37
C GLY A 73 -6.29 -0.01 -2.66
N MET A 74 -5.06 0.35 -2.26
CA MET A 74 -4.77 1.68 -1.73
C MET A 74 -5.06 2.77 -2.77
N TRP A 75 -4.74 2.53 -4.05
CA TRP A 75 -5.05 3.48 -5.12
C TRP A 75 -6.54 3.70 -5.35
N ALA A 76 -7.38 2.71 -5.06
CA ALA A 76 -8.83 2.86 -5.13
C ALA A 76 -9.41 3.59 -3.91
N LEU A 77 -8.83 3.39 -2.72
CA LEU A 77 -9.36 3.93 -1.46
C LEU A 77 -8.85 5.33 -1.12
N CYS A 78 -7.62 5.68 -1.48
CA CYS A 78 -7.05 6.98 -1.12
C CYS A 78 -7.83 8.18 -1.69
N PRO A 79 -8.25 8.20 -2.97
CA PRO A 79 -8.99 9.33 -3.51
C PRO A 79 -10.33 9.60 -2.82
N PRO A 80 -11.22 8.61 -2.60
CA PRO A 80 -12.46 8.85 -1.86
C PRO A 80 -12.18 9.22 -0.40
N LEU A 81 -11.15 8.66 0.25
CA LEU A 81 -10.75 9.07 1.60
C LEU A 81 -10.30 10.53 1.67
N CYS A 82 -9.61 11.01 0.64
CA CYS A 82 -9.24 12.42 0.54
C CYS A 82 -10.47 13.33 0.42
N VAL A 83 -11.49 12.93 -0.35
CA VAL A 83 -12.77 13.65 -0.43
C VAL A 83 -13.45 13.65 0.93
N ASP A 84 -13.52 12.51 1.61
CA ASP A 84 -14.16 12.40 2.92
C ASP A 84 -13.46 13.25 4.00
N LEU A 85 -12.14 13.45 3.90
CA LEU A 85 -11.34 14.19 4.88
C LEU A 85 -11.22 15.69 4.59
N PHE A 86 -11.08 16.08 3.32
CA PHE A 86 -10.78 17.46 2.91
C PHE A 86 -11.92 18.14 2.14
N GLY A 87 -13.00 17.41 1.84
CA GLY A 87 -14.06 17.87 0.96
C GLY A 87 -13.71 17.77 -0.53
N ASP A 88 -14.69 18.04 -1.38
CA ASP A 88 -14.59 17.98 -2.85
C ASP A 88 -14.01 19.26 -3.48
N HIS A 89 -14.09 20.39 -2.77
CA HIS A 89 -13.71 21.73 -3.27
C HIS A 89 -12.25 21.84 -3.77
N HIS A 90 -11.33 21.06 -3.20
CA HIS A 90 -9.90 21.07 -3.59
C HIS A 90 -9.42 19.70 -4.11
N LEU A 91 -10.33 18.86 -4.59
CA LEU A 91 -10.01 17.49 -5.02
C LEU A 91 -8.88 17.40 -6.06
N PRO A 92 -8.80 18.28 -7.09
CA PRO A 92 -7.70 18.23 -8.06
C PRO A 92 -6.33 18.48 -7.43
N LEU A 93 -6.26 19.37 -6.44
CA LEU A 93 -5.02 19.71 -5.73
C LEU A 93 -4.56 18.56 -4.85
N VAL A 94 -5.48 17.97 -4.08
CA VAL A 94 -5.20 16.81 -3.21
C VAL A 94 -4.80 15.58 -4.02
N TYR A 95 -5.44 15.36 -5.16
CA TYR A 95 -5.10 14.23 -6.03
C TYR A 95 -3.74 14.42 -6.71
N SER A 96 -3.40 15.64 -7.09
CA SER A 96 -2.09 15.99 -7.66
C SER A 96 -0.97 15.86 -6.63
N SER A 97 -1.19 16.30 -5.39
CA SER A 97 -0.21 16.14 -4.31
C SER A 97 0.04 14.68 -3.98
N MET A 98 -1.02 13.84 -3.94
CA MET A 98 -0.88 12.39 -3.74
C MET A 98 0.02 11.73 -4.80
N ARG A 99 -0.15 12.11 -6.08
CA ARG A 99 0.73 11.63 -7.18
C ARG A 99 2.16 12.14 -7.03
N GLY A 100 2.32 13.40 -6.62
CA GLY A 100 3.64 13.99 -6.35
C GLY A 100 4.39 13.27 -5.23
N THR A 101 3.71 12.95 -4.12
CA THR A 101 4.30 12.20 -3.00
C THR A 101 4.77 10.82 -3.42
N LEU A 102 4.07 10.13 -4.33
CA LEU A 102 4.52 8.85 -4.87
C LEU A 102 5.87 8.98 -5.59
N LEU A 103 6.03 10.00 -6.42
CA LEU A 103 7.27 10.23 -7.15
C LEU A 103 8.42 10.52 -6.19
N VAL A 104 8.20 11.43 -5.23
CA VAL A 104 9.19 11.77 -4.20
C VAL A 104 9.57 10.54 -3.38
N GLY A 105 8.58 9.77 -2.93
CA GLY A 105 8.81 8.53 -2.18
C GLY A 105 9.59 7.48 -2.99
N ALA A 106 9.25 7.30 -4.27
CA ALA A 106 9.97 6.39 -5.15
C ALA A 106 11.43 6.79 -5.32
N LEU A 107 11.72 8.10 -5.49
CA LEU A 107 13.09 8.61 -5.63
C LEU A 107 13.89 8.47 -4.34
N LEU A 108 13.31 8.82 -3.19
CA LEU A 108 13.96 8.72 -1.88
C LEU A 108 14.23 7.26 -1.49
N ILE A 109 13.24 6.37 -1.67
CA ILE A 109 13.40 4.96 -1.30
C ILE A 109 14.37 4.28 -2.26
N SER A 110 14.30 4.55 -3.57
CA SER A 110 15.21 3.93 -4.54
C SER A 110 16.66 4.36 -4.30
N SER A 111 16.89 5.65 -4.04
CA SER A 111 18.24 6.16 -3.75
C SER A 111 18.77 5.69 -2.39
N ALA A 112 17.95 5.70 -1.34
CA ALA A 112 18.33 5.21 -0.01
C ALA A 112 18.62 3.71 0.00
N THR A 113 17.88 2.91 -0.77
CA THR A 113 18.11 1.46 -0.86
C THR A 113 19.45 1.15 -1.54
N MET A 114 19.82 1.92 -2.57
CA MET A 114 21.12 1.75 -3.24
C MET A 114 22.31 2.24 -2.39
N SER A 115 22.15 3.29 -1.59
CA SER A 115 23.26 3.85 -0.79
C SER A 115 23.53 3.10 0.51
N ILE A 116 22.50 2.53 1.16
CA ILE A 116 22.62 1.91 2.49
C ILE A 116 23.07 0.45 2.41
N PHE A 117 22.76 -0.28 1.33
CA PHE A 117 22.87 -1.74 1.30
C PHE A 117 23.86 -2.27 0.25
N TYR A 118 24.96 -1.58 -0.01
CA TYR A 118 25.98 -1.83 -1.06
C TYR A 118 26.61 -3.25 -1.13
N THR A 119 26.24 -4.22 -0.27
CA THR A 119 26.75 -5.61 -0.32
C THR A 119 25.73 -6.58 -0.95
N PRO A 120 26.10 -7.31 -2.02
CA PRO A 120 25.14 -7.97 -2.92
C PRO A 120 24.36 -9.14 -2.30
N GLU A 121 24.90 -9.81 -1.28
CA GLU A 121 24.33 -11.07 -0.77
C GLU A 121 23.21 -10.87 0.27
N HIS A 122 23.20 -9.74 0.97
CA HIS A 122 22.17 -9.40 1.98
C HIS A 122 21.30 -8.20 1.59
N LEU A 123 21.58 -7.58 0.44
CA LEU A 123 20.88 -6.42 -0.11
C LEU A 123 19.36 -6.59 -0.07
N TYR A 124 18.84 -7.66 -0.66
CA TYR A 124 17.40 -7.84 -0.85
C TYR A 124 16.64 -8.09 0.46
N SER A 125 17.15 -8.97 1.31
CA SER A 125 16.51 -9.32 2.59
C SER A 125 16.43 -8.10 3.53
N ARG A 126 17.54 -7.34 3.64
CA ARG A 126 17.59 -6.12 4.47
C ARG A 126 16.75 -4.98 3.89
N SER A 127 16.67 -4.86 2.56
CA SER A 127 15.79 -3.88 1.92
C SER A 127 14.32 -4.19 2.20
N PHE A 128 13.90 -5.45 2.09
CA PHE A 128 12.52 -5.85 2.39
C PHE A 128 12.16 -5.70 3.87
N SER A 129 13.09 -5.95 4.80
CA SER A 129 12.85 -5.70 6.22
C SER A 129 12.76 -4.20 6.54
N ALA A 130 13.61 -3.36 5.93
CA ALA A 130 13.51 -1.91 6.06
C ALA A 130 12.17 -1.37 5.54
N ILE A 131 11.71 -1.84 4.38
CA ILE A 131 10.40 -1.50 3.82
C ILE A 131 9.27 -1.93 4.76
N THR A 132 9.38 -3.11 5.38
CA THR A 132 8.40 -3.59 6.37
C THR A 132 8.30 -2.63 7.56
N VAL A 133 9.45 -2.20 8.11
CA VAL A 133 9.47 -1.25 9.23
C VAL A 133 8.86 0.10 8.83
N ILE A 134 9.18 0.61 7.64
CA ILE A 134 8.60 1.85 7.12
C ILE A 134 7.07 1.70 6.97
N LEU A 135 6.58 0.59 6.43
CA LEU A 135 5.14 0.34 6.29
C LEU A 135 4.44 0.25 7.65
N LEU A 136 5.05 -0.37 8.67
CA LEU A 136 4.45 -0.49 10.00
C LEU A 136 4.51 0.82 10.79
N VAL A 137 5.59 1.59 10.69
CA VAL A 137 5.74 2.83 11.48
C VAL A 137 5.11 4.01 10.75
N ALA A 138 5.56 4.30 9.53
CA ALA A 138 5.10 5.46 8.77
C ALA A 138 3.78 5.19 8.03
N GLY A 139 3.48 3.94 7.69
CA GLY A 139 2.21 3.56 7.09
C GLY A 139 1.11 3.34 8.13
N LEU A 140 1.28 2.37 9.03
CA LEU A 140 0.19 1.93 9.92
C LEU A 140 -0.24 3.00 10.94
N LEU A 141 0.72 3.70 11.58
CA LEU A 141 0.40 4.60 12.69
C LEU A 141 -0.48 5.80 12.27
N PRO A 142 -0.20 6.51 11.16
CA PRO A 142 -1.08 7.59 10.71
C PRO A 142 -2.48 7.09 10.35
N TRP A 143 -2.60 5.92 9.70
CA TRP A 143 -3.90 5.35 9.34
C TRP A 143 -4.69 4.85 10.54
N LEU A 144 -4.02 4.29 11.56
CA LEU A 144 -4.65 3.96 12.84
C LEU A 144 -5.15 5.22 13.54
N TRP A 145 -4.36 6.29 13.55
CA TRP A 145 -4.78 7.57 14.13
C TRP A 145 -6.00 8.15 13.40
N ILE A 146 -6.00 8.16 12.06
CA ILE A 146 -7.15 8.59 11.25
C ILE A 146 -8.36 7.72 11.52
N PHE A 147 -8.20 6.39 11.57
CA PHE A 147 -9.29 5.45 11.85
C PHE A 147 -9.92 5.69 13.23
N LEU A 148 -9.10 5.86 14.26
CA LEU A 148 -9.59 6.14 15.61
C LEU A 148 -10.33 7.48 15.69
N LYS A 149 -9.86 8.50 14.97
CA LYS A 149 -10.48 9.83 14.93
C LYS A 149 -11.78 9.87 14.13
N THR A 150 -11.85 9.13 13.02
CA THR A 150 -13.01 9.12 12.10
C THR A 150 -14.05 8.06 12.43
N ARG A 151 -13.75 7.12 13.35
CA ARG A 151 -14.67 6.10 13.86
C ARG A 151 -16.05 6.65 14.24
N THR A 152 -16.11 7.81 14.89
CA THR A 152 -17.36 8.43 15.35
C THR A 152 -18.17 9.01 14.20
N TRP A 153 -17.52 9.51 13.14
CA TRP A 153 -18.19 10.04 11.95
C TRP A 153 -18.87 8.93 11.16
N TYR A 154 -18.17 7.81 10.99
CA TYR A 154 -18.71 6.65 10.28
C TYR A 154 -19.76 5.87 11.09
N SER A 155 -19.78 5.98 12.42
CA SER A 155 -20.84 5.37 13.25
C SER A 155 -22.08 6.24 13.40
N ALA A 156 -22.02 7.52 13.00
CA ALA A 156 -23.17 8.43 12.99
C ALA A 156 -23.80 8.59 11.59
N ALA A 157 -23.05 8.27 10.53
CA ALA A 157 -23.51 8.34 9.14
C ALA A 157 -24.27 7.09 8.65
N PHE A 158 -24.31 6.02 9.45
CA PHE A 158 -24.98 4.75 9.19
C PHE A 158 -25.78 4.30 10.41
#